data_AF-A0A2S8RTU4-F1
#
_entry.id   AF-A0A2S8RTU4-F1
#
_cell.length_a   1.000
_cell.length_b   1.000
_cell.length_c   1.000
_cell.angle_alpha   90.00
_cell.angle_beta   90.00
_cell.angle_gamma   90.00
#
_symmetry.space_group_name_H-M   'P 1'
#
loop_
_entity.id
_entity.type
_entity.pdbx_description
1 polymer ?
#
loop_
_entity_poly.entity_id
_entity_poly.type
_entity_poly.pdbx_seq_one_letter_code
_entity_poly.pdbx_strand_id
1 'polypeptide(L)'
;MTYPCVASLGRRITNTAAWVALPFAAASAHAVAEPMPFSTPTGDMTLSPSGPLAMPPESPLAVARGNDTYTYLRCWYRLSADPLAPEATYEWALDPNDGDWYRLSGFWRADGVLKWQNMFYSATAQDRLNDVCRHTLSARGIRADVTQAVAANNTLSFNFTVWSIDSAQQEARINKLIVFGDSLSDTQNIFNASQWTLPNRASWHAGRFSNGPVWSEYLANALQLPMYSWAIGGAATDQHLVVPGLVQQVESWRDYMKFAPDYRPGNTLFAVLAGGNDLVSYGRTPEQAATAMRGSLERLAAADARRILLITLPDVSRTPIVAARGDAARVAVEVRDYNRMLVDMAEALRLRYGATLQLEIFDANAMFDDLLRHPAQYGLDDTTHSCLDIQNPSAATYLSAQTPRASCDDPARFLFWDALHPTTTTHALLAERIASFVRERFSDGWRQVAAQ
;
A
#
# COMPACT_ATOMS: atom_id res chain seq x y z
N MET A 1 -77.11 -50.33 41.41
CA MET A 1 -76.43 -50.19 42.71
C MET A 1 -75.87 -48.77 42.80
N THR A 2 -75.85 -48.24 44.02
CA THR A 2 -75.95 -46.84 44.45
C THR A 2 -74.67 -45.98 44.39
N TYR A 3 -74.88 -44.67 44.19
CA TYR A 3 -74.04 -43.45 44.41
C TYR A 3 -73.55 -43.27 45.89
N PRO A 4 -72.88 -42.16 46.36
CA PRO A 4 -72.23 -40.97 45.71
C PRO A 4 -70.85 -40.48 46.30
N CYS A 5 -70.24 -39.50 45.62
CA CYS A 5 -69.55 -38.25 46.05
C CYS A 5 -68.89 -38.08 47.45
N VAL A 6 -67.66 -37.52 47.54
CA VAL A 6 -67.25 -36.29 48.29
C VAL A 6 -65.83 -35.83 47.86
N ALA A 7 -65.63 -34.51 47.79
CA ALA A 7 -64.43 -33.75 47.41
C ALA A 7 -63.32 -33.66 48.49
N SER A 8 -62.08 -33.32 48.09
CA SER A 8 -61.26 -32.34 48.84
C SER A 8 -60.16 -31.70 47.97
N LEU A 9 -59.99 -30.38 48.17
CA LEU A 9 -59.04 -29.49 47.50
C LEU A 9 -57.61 -29.64 48.06
N GLY A 10 -56.61 -29.66 47.16
CA GLY A 10 -55.21 -29.38 47.47
C GLY A 10 -54.77 -28.04 46.88
N ARG A 11 -54.66 -27.01 47.72
CA ARG A 11 -54.14 -25.67 47.38
C ARG A 11 -52.66 -25.72 46.97
N ARG A 12 -52.30 -25.11 45.85
CA ARG A 12 -50.96 -24.49 45.65
C ARG A 12 -51.15 -22.98 45.55
N ILE A 13 -50.71 -22.29 46.60
CA ILE A 13 -50.66 -20.84 46.71
C ILE A 13 -49.32 -20.39 46.12
N THR A 14 -49.35 -19.71 44.99
CA THR A 14 -48.21 -18.93 44.49
C THR A 14 -48.30 -17.53 45.09
N ASN A 15 -47.56 -17.28 46.18
CA ASN A 15 -47.40 -15.94 46.72
C ASN A 15 -46.46 -15.12 45.83
N THR A 16 -47.04 -14.14 45.16
CA THR A 16 -46.38 -12.93 44.65
C THR A 16 -45.93 -12.07 45.82
N ALA A 17 -44.63 -11.91 46.03
CA ALA A 17 -44.06 -10.87 46.90
C ALA A 17 -43.06 -10.05 46.08
N ALA A 18 -43.40 -8.78 45.91
CA ALA A 18 -42.61 -7.78 45.21
C ALA A 18 -41.27 -7.55 45.94
N TRP A 19 -40.17 -7.78 45.25
CA TRP A 19 -38.86 -7.24 45.61
C TRP A 19 -38.52 -6.14 44.60
N VAL A 20 -38.34 -4.93 45.13
CA VAL A 20 -37.86 -3.76 44.42
C VAL A 20 -36.49 -4.08 43.84
N ALA A 21 -36.44 -4.28 42.52
CA ALA A 21 -35.18 -4.37 41.80
C ALA A 21 -34.62 -2.96 41.62
N LEU A 22 -33.53 -2.68 42.32
CA LEU A 22 -32.64 -1.55 42.03
C LEU A 22 -32.27 -1.60 40.54
N PRO A 23 -32.31 -0.48 39.81
CA PRO A 23 -31.85 -0.48 38.44
C PRO A 23 -30.33 -0.69 38.46
N PHE A 24 -29.88 -1.85 37.97
CA PHE A 24 -28.53 -1.97 37.48
C PHE A 24 -28.38 -0.95 36.35
N ALA A 25 -27.58 0.08 36.60
CA ALA A 25 -27.11 0.97 35.56
C ALA A 25 -26.41 0.10 34.52
N ALA A 26 -27.08 -0.15 33.40
CA ALA A 26 -26.42 -0.64 32.20
C ALA A 26 -25.36 0.41 31.86
N ALA A 27 -24.09 0.06 32.03
CA ALA A 27 -23.00 0.82 31.48
C ALA A 27 -23.29 0.96 29.99
N SER A 28 -23.63 2.18 29.57
CA SER A 28 -23.78 2.55 28.18
C SER A 28 -22.52 2.14 27.45
N ALA A 29 -22.63 1.11 26.61
CA ALA A 29 -21.66 0.84 25.56
C ALA A 29 -21.46 2.18 24.85
N HIS A 30 -20.24 2.70 24.92
CA HIS A 30 -19.90 3.92 24.21
C HIS A 30 -20.12 3.61 22.73
N ALA A 31 -21.15 4.21 22.15
CA ALA A 31 -21.30 4.25 20.71
C ALA A 31 -20.01 4.85 20.17
N VAL A 32 -19.19 4.04 19.51
CA VAL A 32 -18.12 4.53 18.68
C VAL A 32 -18.83 5.40 17.65
N ALA A 33 -18.62 6.72 17.71
CA ALA A 33 -19.18 7.64 16.73
C ALA A 33 -18.84 7.09 15.33
N GLU A 34 -19.83 7.03 14.44
CA GLU A 34 -19.55 6.76 13.03
C GLU A 34 -18.44 7.71 12.58
N PRO A 35 -17.38 7.23 11.90
CA PRO A 35 -16.35 8.12 11.41
C PRO A 35 -17.01 9.17 10.52
N MET A 36 -16.81 10.45 10.84
CA MET A 36 -17.30 11.56 10.03
C MET A 36 -16.91 11.30 8.56
N PRO A 37 -17.82 11.49 7.59
CA PRO A 37 -17.48 11.29 6.18
C PRO A 37 -16.30 12.20 5.82
N PHE A 38 -15.24 11.62 5.27
CA PHE A 38 -14.07 12.38 4.81
C PHE A 38 -14.51 13.51 3.88
N SER A 39 -13.95 14.70 4.06
CA SER A 39 -13.95 15.71 3.01
C SER A 39 -13.22 15.15 1.79
N THR A 40 -13.83 15.25 0.61
CA THR A 40 -13.15 14.89 -0.64
C THR A 40 -11.90 15.75 -0.78
N PRO A 41 -10.70 15.16 -0.88
CA PRO A 41 -9.47 15.95 -1.01
C PRO A 41 -9.45 16.65 -2.37
N THR A 42 -9.10 17.93 -2.36
CA THR A 42 -8.96 18.75 -3.57
C THR A 42 -7.49 18.97 -3.96
N GLY A 43 -6.57 18.59 -3.06
CA GLY A 43 -5.15 18.92 -3.18
C GLY A 43 -4.80 20.31 -2.66
N ASP A 44 -5.68 20.93 -1.87
CA ASP A 44 -5.39 22.21 -1.22
C ASP A 44 -4.19 22.07 -0.26
N MET A 45 -3.20 22.94 -0.47
CA MET A 45 -1.94 22.98 0.26
C MET A 45 -1.85 24.16 1.23
N THR A 46 -2.95 24.82 1.57
CA THR A 46 -2.92 25.96 2.47
C THR A 46 -2.59 25.52 3.90
N LEU A 47 -1.49 26.02 4.46
CA LEU A 47 -1.09 25.75 5.83
C LEU A 47 -1.83 26.69 6.80
N SER A 48 -2.51 26.13 7.79
CA SER A 48 -3.12 26.91 8.87
C SER A 48 -2.30 26.81 10.16
N PRO A 49 -1.83 27.94 10.73
CA PRO A 49 -1.16 27.93 12.03
C PRO A 49 -2.05 27.46 13.19
N SER A 50 -3.37 27.60 13.05
CA SER A 50 -4.36 27.22 14.07
C SER A 50 -4.65 25.72 14.13
N GLY A 51 -4.06 24.93 13.23
CA GLY A 51 -4.21 23.47 13.18
C GLY A 51 -4.78 22.96 11.85
N PRO A 52 -4.68 21.64 11.60
CA PRO A 52 -5.02 21.04 10.31
C PRO A 52 -6.53 20.93 10.03
N LEU A 53 -7.38 21.19 11.04
CA LEU A 53 -8.84 21.19 10.92
C LEU A 53 -9.42 22.56 10.53
N ALA A 54 -8.62 23.62 10.60
CA ALA A 54 -9.09 24.94 10.22
C ALA A 54 -9.24 25.01 8.70
N MET A 55 -10.47 25.27 8.22
CA MET A 55 -10.72 25.45 6.80
C MET A 55 -9.95 26.69 6.31
N PRO A 56 -9.16 26.58 5.23
CA PRO A 56 -8.57 27.75 4.62
C PRO A 56 -9.69 28.67 4.10
N PRO A 57 -9.55 30.00 4.22
CA PRO A 57 -10.51 30.91 3.60
C PRO A 57 -10.56 30.60 2.10
N GLU A 58 -11.78 30.54 1.52
CA GLU A 58 -11.99 30.25 0.10
C GLU A 58 -11.01 31.05 -0.75
N SER A 59 -9.97 30.39 -1.25
CA SER A 59 -8.94 31.03 -2.07
C SER A 59 -8.79 30.19 -3.33
N PRO A 60 -8.82 30.80 -4.52
CA PRO A 60 -8.69 30.07 -5.77
C PRO A 60 -7.33 29.36 -5.83
N LEU A 61 -7.32 28.18 -6.45
CA LEU A 61 -6.15 27.36 -6.82
C LEU A 61 -4.91 28.20 -7.17
N ALA A 62 -4.15 28.58 -6.16
CA ALA A 62 -2.91 29.32 -6.30
C ALA A 62 -1.87 28.64 -5.44
N VAL A 63 -1.17 27.68 -6.05
CA VAL A 63 0.06 27.11 -5.52
C VAL A 63 1.10 28.23 -5.49
N ALA A 64 1.15 28.96 -4.39
CA ALA A 64 2.38 29.63 -4.01
C ALA A 64 3.32 28.54 -3.47
N ARG A 65 4.46 28.32 -4.14
CA ARG A 65 5.59 27.58 -3.57
C ARG A 65 6.02 28.33 -2.31
N GLY A 66 5.53 27.92 -1.15
CA GLY A 66 5.81 28.55 0.14
C GLY A 66 7.14 28.11 0.73
N ASN A 67 7.79 29.04 1.45
CA ASN A 67 8.88 28.78 2.41
C ASN A 67 8.33 28.12 3.70
N ASP A 68 7.32 27.26 3.60
CA ASP A 68 6.69 26.67 4.78
C ASP A 68 7.73 25.87 5.54
N THR A 69 7.95 26.25 6.79
CA THR A 69 8.97 25.64 7.67
C THR A 69 8.47 24.34 8.29
N TYR A 70 7.18 24.03 8.18
CA TYR A 70 6.54 22.81 8.68
C TYR A 70 5.26 22.41 7.92
N THR A 71 4.79 21.19 8.17
CA THR A 71 3.49 20.62 7.78
C THR A 71 2.87 19.86 8.96
N TYR A 72 1.65 19.34 8.83
CA TYR A 72 1.06 18.38 9.77
C TYR A 72 1.19 16.95 9.23
N LEU A 73 0.92 15.97 10.09
CA LEU A 73 1.04 14.55 9.79
C LEU A 73 -0.31 13.85 10.00
N ARG A 74 -0.73 13.04 9.03
CA ARG A 74 -1.86 12.11 9.14
C ARG A 74 -1.36 10.71 9.42
N CYS A 75 -1.98 10.08 10.40
CA CYS A 75 -1.68 8.74 10.88
C CYS A 75 -2.80 7.80 10.48
N TRP A 76 -2.64 7.13 9.34
CA TRP A 76 -3.63 6.22 8.82
C TRP A 76 -3.61 4.88 9.55
N TYR A 77 -4.78 4.29 9.76
CA TYR A 77 -4.99 3.02 10.43
C TYR A 77 -6.26 2.33 9.91
N ARG A 78 -6.36 1.02 10.09
CA ARG A 78 -7.56 0.24 9.78
C ARG A 78 -8.66 0.48 10.82
N LEU A 79 -9.89 0.72 10.36
CA LEU A 79 -11.03 0.98 11.25
C LEU A 79 -11.49 -0.25 12.04
N SER A 80 -11.51 -1.41 11.39
CA SER A 80 -12.01 -2.66 11.97
C SER A 80 -10.87 -3.68 12.14
N ALA A 81 -10.94 -4.50 13.18
CA ALA A 81 -10.07 -5.68 13.30
C ALA A 81 -10.52 -6.84 12.38
N ASP A 82 -11.72 -6.74 11.80
CA ASP A 82 -12.23 -7.72 10.84
C ASP A 82 -11.36 -7.70 9.56
N PRO A 83 -10.70 -8.82 9.20
CA PRO A 83 -9.85 -8.88 8.02
C PRO A 83 -10.63 -8.70 6.70
N LEU A 84 -11.95 -8.93 6.69
CA LEU A 84 -12.85 -8.71 5.55
C LEU A 84 -13.26 -7.23 5.39
N ALA A 85 -12.96 -6.38 6.38
CA ALA A 85 -13.26 -4.94 6.36
C ALA A 85 -11.94 -4.14 6.20
N PRO A 86 -11.48 -3.89 4.96
CA PRO A 86 -10.21 -3.19 4.69
C PRO A 86 -10.26 -1.67 4.89
N GLU A 87 -11.42 -1.13 5.24
CA GLU A 87 -11.61 0.31 5.40
C GLU A 87 -10.61 0.90 6.41
N ALA A 88 -10.05 2.05 6.03
CA ALA A 88 -9.05 2.75 6.80
C ALA A 88 -9.43 4.22 6.96
N THR A 89 -8.99 4.81 8.06
CA THR A 89 -9.08 6.24 8.32
C THR A 89 -7.78 6.79 8.86
N TYR A 90 -7.74 8.06 9.21
CA TYR A 90 -6.59 8.68 9.84
C TYR A 90 -6.96 9.54 11.03
N GLU A 91 -6.02 9.67 11.96
CA GLU A 91 -5.98 10.74 12.95
C GLU A 91 -4.91 11.77 12.56
N TRP A 92 -5.13 13.03 12.92
CA TRP A 92 -4.07 14.03 12.88
C TRP A 92 -3.12 13.80 14.05
N ALA A 93 -1.82 13.75 13.75
CA ALA A 93 -0.77 13.49 14.71
C ALA A 93 -0.75 14.54 15.84
N LEU A 94 -0.54 14.07 17.07
CA LEU A 94 -0.35 14.90 18.25
C LEU A 94 1.13 14.89 18.67
N ASP A 95 1.63 16.03 19.10
CA ASP A 95 2.96 16.13 19.70
C ASP A 95 3.01 15.29 20.99
N PRO A 96 4.00 14.38 21.13
CA PRO A 96 4.07 13.53 22.31
C PRO A 96 4.32 14.24 23.65
N ASN A 97 4.76 15.50 23.63
CA ASN A 97 5.15 16.21 24.85
C ASN A 97 4.00 17.04 25.43
N ASP A 98 3.23 17.73 24.58
CA ASP A 98 2.20 18.69 25.02
C ASP A 98 0.79 18.36 24.50
N GLY A 99 0.65 17.44 23.55
CA GLY A 99 -0.63 17.05 22.96
C GLY A 99 -1.21 18.07 21.98
N ASP A 100 -0.48 19.12 21.58
CA ASP A 100 -0.83 19.99 20.46
C ASP A 100 -0.68 19.23 19.13
N TRP A 101 -1.08 19.82 18.01
CA TRP A 101 -0.87 19.23 16.69
C TRP A 101 0.63 19.07 16.39
N TYR A 102 1.03 17.87 15.98
CA TYR A 102 2.42 17.61 15.61
C TYR A 102 2.79 18.41 14.35
N ARG A 103 3.76 19.31 14.49
CA ARG A 103 4.31 20.13 13.40
C ARG A 103 5.61 19.53 12.91
N LEU A 104 5.58 18.93 11.73
CA LEU A 104 6.74 18.32 11.08
C LEU A 104 7.54 19.39 10.34
N SER A 105 8.74 19.74 10.83
CA SER A 105 9.60 20.72 10.16
C SER A 105 10.22 20.20 8.87
N GLY A 106 10.35 21.06 7.86
CA GLY A 106 10.87 20.68 6.55
C GLY A 106 10.47 21.66 5.44
N PHE A 107 10.39 21.18 4.19
CA PHE A 107 9.98 21.98 3.05
C PHE A 107 9.28 21.16 1.95
N TRP A 108 8.38 21.81 1.22
CA TRP A 108 7.65 21.21 0.09
C TRP A 108 8.41 21.32 -1.24
N ARG A 109 8.32 20.29 -2.09
CA ARG A 109 8.62 20.38 -3.52
C ARG A 109 7.62 19.58 -4.33
N ALA A 110 7.37 20.05 -5.55
CA ALA A 110 6.61 19.35 -6.58
C ALA A 110 7.53 19.10 -7.78
N ASP A 111 7.34 17.99 -8.48
CA ASP A 111 7.92 17.85 -9.82
C ASP A 111 7.12 18.67 -10.86
N GLY A 112 7.69 18.85 -12.05
CA GLY A 112 7.03 19.54 -13.16
C GLY A 112 6.11 18.65 -14.00
N VAL A 113 6.10 17.34 -13.75
CA VAL A 113 5.50 16.31 -14.60
C VAL A 113 4.10 15.94 -14.12
N LEU A 114 3.89 15.89 -12.79
CA LEU A 114 2.64 15.56 -12.14
C LEU A 114 2.33 16.64 -11.09
N LYS A 115 1.71 17.74 -11.52
CA LYS A 115 1.43 18.96 -10.71
C LYS A 115 0.67 18.75 -9.38
N TRP A 116 0.08 17.58 -9.19
CA TRP A 116 -0.69 17.18 -8.01
C TRP A 116 0.14 16.31 -7.04
N GLN A 117 1.36 15.92 -7.42
CA GLN A 117 2.31 15.27 -6.55
C GLN A 117 3.16 16.35 -5.86
N ASN A 118 3.18 16.28 -4.54
CA ASN A 118 4.12 17.00 -3.71
C ASN A 118 4.84 16.00 -2.80
N MET A 119 6.09 16.30 -2.46
CA MET A 119 6.84 15.58 -1.46
C MET A 119 7.34 16.57 -0.40
N PHE A 120 7.20 16.19 0.86
CA PHE A 120 7.69 16.99 1.98
C PHE A 120 9.05 16.45 2.44
N TYR A 121 10.08 17.28 2.44
CA TYR A 121 11.44 16.89 2.82
C TYR A 121 11.69 17.30 4.27
N SER A 122 12.03 16.34 5.11
CA SER A 122 12.29 16.57 6.54
C SER A 122 13.56 15.87 6.99
N ALA A 123 14.26 16.43 7.97
CA ALA A 123 15.33 15.72 8.68
C ALA A 123 14.79 14.62 9.63
N THR A 124 13.48 14.55 9.82
CA THR A 124 12.84 13.55 10.68
C THR A 124 12.89 12.18 10.03
N ALA A 125 13.39 11.18 10.76
CA ALA A 125 13.42 9.78 10.31
C ALA A 125 12.01 9.17 10.25
N GLN A 126 11.78 8.23 9.33
CA GLN A 126 10.49 7.56 9.17
C GLN A 126 10.02 6.85 10.44
N ASP A 127 10.92 6.20 11.18
CA ASP A 127 10.59 5.53 12.44
C ASP A 127 10.01 6.51 13.46
N ARG A 128 10.54 7.73 13.52
CA ARG A 128 10.02 8.78 14.39
C ARG A 128 8.62 9.23 13.97
N LEU A 129 8.34 9.31 12.66
CA LEU A 129 6.99 9.61 12.16
C LEU A 129 6.00 8.52 12.58
N ASN A 130 6.41 7.26 12.46
CA ASN A 130 5.61 6.11 12.89
C ASN A 130 5.42 6.09 14.41
N ASP A 131 6.44 6.42 15.21
CA ASP A 131 6.33 6.56 16.66
C ASP A 131 5.30 7.63 17.07
N VAL A 132 5.35 8.79 16.41
CA VAL A 132 4.37 9.87 16.61
C VAL A 132 2.95 9.39 16.29
N CYS A 133 2.79 8.62 15.21
CA CYS A 133 1.51 8.03 14.86
C CYS A 133 1.04 6.98 15.87
N ARG A 134 1.90 6.05 16.29
CA ARG A 134 1.55 5.07 17.33
C ARG A 134 1.17 5.74 18.64
N HIS A 135 1.90 6.78 19.03
CA HIS A 135 1.56 7.59 20.20
C HIS A 135 0.18 8.24 20.04
N THR A 136 -0.09 8.86 18.89
CA THR A 136 -1.37 9.51 18.59
C THR A 136 -2.54 8.52 18.69
N LEU A 137 -2.43 7.36 18.03
CA LEU A 137 -3.48 6.33 18.07
C LEU A 137 -3.71 5.83 19.50
N SER A 138 -2.63 5.56 20.24
CA SER A 138 -2.71 5.14 21.66
C SER A 138 -3.38 6.21 22.53
N ALA A 139 -3.03 7.49 22.36
CA ALA A 139 -3.62 8.60 23.10
C ALA A 139 -5.13 8.76 22.81
N ARG A 140 -5.58 8.31 21.63
CA ARG A 140 -6.99 8.26 21.22
C ARG A 140 -7.70 6.95 21.59
N GLY A 141 -7.02 6.00 22.25
CA GLY A 141 -7.57 4.70 22.60
C GLY A 141 -7.75 3.74 21.40
N ILE A 142 -7.14 4.05 20.26
CA ILE A 142 -7.21 3.26 19.04
C ILE A 142 -6.15 2.14 19.12
N ARG A 143 -6.59 0.89 18.98
CA ARG A 143 -5.73 -0.30 18.95
C ARG A 143 -5.66 -0.86 17.53
N ALA A 144 -4.92 -0.16 16.67
CA ALA A 144 -4.69 -0.55 15.29
C ALA A 144 -3.24 -0.22 14.90
N ASP A 145 -2.69 -1.00 13.98
CA ASP A 145 -1.38 -0.71 13.41
C ASP A 145 -1.44 0.53 12.51
N VAL A 146 -0.33 1.26 12.48
CA VAL A 146 -0.16 2.40 11.57
C VAL A 146 0.01 1.87 10.14
N THR A 147 -0.92 2.21 9.26
CA THR A 147 -0.84 1.89 7.83
C THR A 147 0.16 2.79 7.12
N GLN A 148 0.12 4.10 7.38
CA GLN A 148 1.03 5.08 6.78
C GLN A 148 1.02 6.40 7.55
N ALA A 149 2.19 7.04 7.61
CA ALA A 149 2.38 8.39 8.13
C ALA A 149 2.65 9.33 6.94
N VAL A 150 1.72 10.25 6.67
CA VAL A 150 1.76 11.10 5.45
C VAL A 150 1.61 12.58 5.81
N ALA A 151 2.33 13.45 5.11
CA ALA A 151 2.22 14.88 5.29
C ALA A 151 0.94 15.43 4.67
N ALA A 152 0.34 16.42 5.33
CA ALA A 152 -0.81 17.17 4.83
C ALA A 152 -0.92 18.49 5.59
N ASN A 153 -1.31 19.57 4.91
CA ASN A 153 -1.44 20.89 5.54
C ASN A 153 -2.83 21.10 6.16
N ASN A 154 -3.87 20.47 5.61
CA ASN A 154 -5.25 20.57 6.07
C ASN A 154 -6.07 19.33 5.63
N THR A 155 -7.37 19.29 5.92
CA THR A 155 -8.27 18.17 5.57
C THR A 155 -8.51 17.97 4.07
N LEU A 156 -8.30 18.99 3.24
CA LEU A 156 -8.46 18.96 1.78
C LEU A 156 -7.17 18.58 1.04
N SER A 157 -6.03 18.56 1.73
CA SER A 157 -4.76 18.06 1.20
C SER A 157 -4.86 16.58 0.81
N PHE A 158 -4.14 16.17 -0.23
CA PHE A 158 -3.87 14.75 -0.50
C PHE A 158 -2.93 14.15 0.56
N ASN A 159 -2.68 12.85 0.45
CA ASN A 159 -1.66 12.17 1.25
C ASN A 159 -0.29 12.36 0.59
N PHE A 160 0.62 13.13 1.21
CA PHE A 160 1.93 13.36 0.62
C PHE A 160 3.03 12.57 1.32
N THR A 161 3.94 12.03 0.52
CA THR A 161 5.12 11.33 1.01
C THR A 161 6.01 12.30 1.79
N VAL A 162 6.47 11.86 2.97
CA VAL A 162 7.54 12.54 3.70
C VAL A 162 8.87 11.88 3.33
N TRP A 163 9.75 12.60 2.65
CA TRP A 163 11.13 12.17 2.40
C TRP A 163 12.01 12.51 3.59
N SER A 164 12.57 11.48 4.24
CA SER A 164 13.62 11.67 5.23
C SER A 164 14.94 11.98 4.52
N ILE A 165 15.45 13.19 4.75
CA ILE A 165 16.72 13.69 4.21
C ILE A 165 17.86 12.84 4.79
N ASP A 166 18.79 12.45 3.92
CA ASP A 166 19.93 11.65 4.34
C ASP A 166 20.97 12.54 5.07
N SER A 167 21.75 11.97 5.98
CA SER A 167 22.87 12.67 6.62
C SER A 167 23.94 13.06 5.60
N ALA A 168 24.66 14.16 5.79
CA ALA A 168 25.84 14.48 4.96
C ALA A 168 26.95 13.42 5.10
N GLN A 169 27.07 12.81 6.29
CA GLN A 169 27.99 11.71 6.54
C GLN A 169 27.26 10.37 6.36
N GLN A 170 27.57 9.69 5.25
CA GLN A 170 26.99 8.39 4.90
C GLN A 170 28.06 7.39 4.53
N GLU A 171 27.88 6.18 5.03
CA GLU A 171 28.56 4.99 4.53
C GLU A 171 28.00 4.56 3.16
N ALA A 172 28.78 3.78 2.42
CA ALA A 172 28.38 3.22 1.14
C ALA A 172 27.55 1.93 1.34
N ARG A 173 26.37 2.07 1.96
CA ARG A 173 25.44 0.97 2.26
C ARG A 173 24.02 1.31 1.83
N ILE A 174 23.17 0.29 1.72
CA ILE A 174 21.74 0.50 1.42
C ILE A 174 21.10 1.22 2.61
N ASN A 175 20.43 2.35 2.36
CA ASN A 175 19.77 3.15 3.40
C ASN A 175 18.28 3.44 3.11
N LYS A 176 17.79 3.07 1.93
CA LYS A 176 16.37 3.19 1.56
C LYS A 176 15.98 2.26 0.43
N LEU A 177 14.69 2.00 0.32
CA LEU A 177 14.05 1.25 -0.76
C LEU A 177 13.24 2.23 -1.63
N ILE A 178 13.48 2.25 -2.93
CA ILE A 178 12.64 2.98 -3.90
C ILE A 178 11.98 1.97 -4.82
N VAL A 179 10.66 2.07 -4.95
CA VAL A 179 9.83 1.08 -5.66
C VAL A 179 9.20 1.72 -6.88
N PHE A 180 9.38 1.10 -8.02
CA PHE A 180 8.72 1.46 -9.26
C PHE A 180 7.84 0.30 -9.74
N GLY A 181 6.71 0.63 -10.35
CA GLY A 181 5.80 -0.42 -10.78
C GLY A 181 4.37 0.04 -11.02
N ASP A 182 3.46 -0.90 -10.84
CA ASP A 182 2.04 -0.74 -11.09
C ASP A 182 1.19 -0.95 -9.82
N SER A 183 -0.05 -1.42 -9.98
CA SER A 183 -0.99 -1.66 -8.89
C SER A 183 -0.51 -2.68 -7.86
N LEU A 184 0.41 -3.59 -8.22
CA LEU A 184 1.00 -4.53 -7.25
C LEU A 184 1.92 -3.84 -6.24
N SER A 185 2.30 -2.58 -6.47
CA SER A 185 3.29 -1.84 -5.68
C SER A 185 2.85 -0.42 -5.28
N ASP A 186 1.74 0.07 -5.84
CA ASP A 186 1.19 1.39 -5.52
C ASP A 186 0.60 1.40 -4.11
N THR A 187 1.00 2.38 -3.31
CA THR A 187 0.53 2.57 -1.93
C THR A 187 -0.45 3.73 -1.79
N GLN A 188 -0.47 4.69 -2.72
CA GLN A 188 -1.33 5.89 -2.63
C GLN A 188 -1.39 6.77 -3.88
N ASN A 189 -0.55 6.54 -4.91
CA ASN A 189 -0.37 7.47 -6.01
C ASN A 189 -1.63 7.57 -6.87
N ILE A 190 -2.18 6.46 -7.37
CA ILE A 190 -3.44 6.51 -8.12
C ILE A 190 -4.63 6.90 -7.21
N PHE A 191 -4.54 6.59 -5.93
CA PHE A 191 -5.54 6.96 -4.94
C PHE A 191 -5.63 8.47 -4.76
N ASN A 192 -4.50 9.17 -4.65
CA ASN A 192 -4.49 10.63 -4.70
C ASN A 192 -4.97 11.16 -6.06
N ALA A 193 -4.61 10.51 -7.18
CA ALA A 193 -4.95 10.96 -8.55
C ALA A 193 -6.45 11.03 -8.77
N SER A 194 -7.12 10.04 -8.18
CA SER A 194 -8.55 9.82 -8.27
C SER A 194 -9.33 10.55 -7.17
N GLN A 195 -8.69 11.43 -6.39
CA GLN A 195 -9.32 12.10 -5.24
C GLN A 195 -9.90 11.09 -4.23
N TRP A 196 -9.13 10.04 -3.95
CA TRP A 196 -9.45 8.95 -3.02
C TRP A 196 -10.64 8.09 -3.43
N THR A 197 -10.91 7.97 -4.73
CA THR A 197 -12.01 7.15 -5.26
C THR A 197 -11.56 5.82 -5.87
N LEU A 198 -10.28 5.68 -6.24
CA LEU A 198 -9.73 4.50 -6.88
C LEU A 198 -8.42 4.02 -6.21
N PRO A 199 -8.35 2.77 -5.73
CA PRO A 199 -9.46 1.83 -5.59
C PRO A 199 -10.45 2.28 -4.49
N ASN A 200 -11.68 1.77 -4.53
CA ASN A 200 -12.73 2.15 -3.61
C ASN A 200 -12.36 1.79 -2.16
N ARG A 201 -12.35 2.79 -1.28
CA ARG A 201 -11.88 2.64 0.11
C ARG A 201 -12.65 1.63 0.98
N ALA A 202 -13.89 1.29 0.61
CA ALA A 202 -14.70 0.34 1.36
C ALA A 202 -14.24 -1.11 1.14
N SER A 203 -13.56 -1.38 0.02
CA SER A 203 -13.18 -2.74 -0.39
C SER A 203 -11.68 -2.89 -0.64
N TRP A 204 -10.91 -1.81 -0.67
CA TRP A 204 -9.47 -1.85 -0.83
C TRP A 204 -8.80 -0.97 0.23
N HIS A 205 -7.69 -1.45 0.76
CA HIS A 205 -7.09 -0.86 1.95
C HIS A 205 -6.31 0.42 1.62
N ALA A 206 -6.82 1.57 2.04
CA ALA A 206 -6.09 2.86 2.02
C ALA A 206 -5.37 3.16 0.69
N GLY A 207 -5.99 2.83 -0.44
CA GLY A 207 -5.42 3.06 -1.78
C GLY A 207 -4.55 1.93 -2.36
N ARG A 208 -4.27 0.87 -1.60
CA ARG A 208 -3.59 -0.34 -2.11
C ARG A 208 -4.57 -1.19 -2.90
N PHE A 209 -4.14 -1.80 -3.99
CA PHE A 209 -4.92 -2.84 -4.69
C PHE A 209 -4.85 -4.18 -3.97
N SER A 210 -5.19 -4.19 -2.68
CA SER A 210 -5.26 -5.37 -1.84
C SER A 210 -6.13 -5.07 -0.62
N ASN A 211 -6.36 -6.08 0.23
CA ASN A 211 -7.01 -5.92 1.53
C ASN A 211 -6.07 -5.48 2.65
N GLY A 212 -4.83 -5.06 2.36
CA GLY A 212 -3.82 -4.65 3.34
C GLY A 212 -2.55 -4.12 2.65
N PRO A 213 -1.41 -4.06 3.38
CA PRO A 213 -0.13 -3.66 2.79
C PRO A 213 0.29 -4.54 1.60
N VAL A 214 1.04 -3.93 0.67
CA VAL A 214 1.62 -4.64 -0.49
C VAL A 214 3.03 -5.18 -0.18
N TRP A 215 3.55 -6.03 -1.08
CA TRP A 215 4.83 -6.75 -0.87
C TRP A 215 6.00 -5.81 -0.54
N SER A 216 6.01 -4.62 -1.13
CA SER A 216 7.10 -3.67 -0.94
C SER A 216 7.11 -3.07 0.46
N GLU A 217 5.93 -2.86 1.07
CA GLU A 217 5.80 -2.39 2.45
C GLU A 217 6.30 -3.44 3.43
N TYR A 218 5.93 -4.71 3.22
CA TYR A 218 6.45 -5.83 4.00
C TYR A 218 7.96 -6.02 3.81
N LEU A 219 8.47 -5.85 2.59
CA LEU A 219 9.89 -5.93 2.29
C LEU A 219 10.67 -4.84 3.03
N ALA A 220 10.18 -3.60 2.97
CA ALA A 220 10.76 -2.47 3.68
C ALA A 220 10.85 -2.73 5.18
N ASN A 221 9.77 -3.26 5.78
CA ASN A 221 9.76 -3.65 7.18
C ASN A 221 10.75 -4.79 7.48
N ALA A 222 10.78 -5.84 6.65
CA ALA A 222 11.71 -6.95 6.84
C ALA A 222 13.19 -6.49 6.73
N LEU A 223 13.46 -5.52 5.87
CA LEU A 223 14.78 -4.93 5.66
C LEU A 223 15.09 -3.76 6.61
N GLN A 224 14.12 -3.30 7.41
CA GLN A 224 14.26 -2.11 8.27
C GLN A 224 14.73 -0.88 7.47
N LEU A 225 14.11 -0.65 6.30
CA LEU A 225 14.41 0.49 5.43
C LEU A 225 13.22 1.43 5.31
N PRO A 226 13.46 2.76 5.24
CA PRO A 226 12.45 3.67 4.72
C PRO A 226 12.15 3.34 3.26
N MET A 227 10.87 3.32 2.90
CA MET A 227 10.40 3.02 1.54
C MET A 227 9.71 4.23 0.90
N TYR A 228 9.97 4.43 -0.38
CA TYR A 228 9.29 5.42 -1.20
C TYR A 228 8.77 4.77 -2.49
N SER A 229 7.45 4.81 -2.71
CA SER A 229 6.83 4.22 -3.89
C SER A 229 6.54 5.28 -4.95
N TRP A 230 7.09 5.06 -6.14
CA TRP A 230 6.73 5.75 -7.38
C TRP A 230 5.75 4.94 -8.24
N ALA A 231 5.38 3.73 -7.79
CA ALA A 231 4.45 2.88 -8.52
C ALA A 231 3.06 3.55 -8.64
N ILE A 232 2.39 3.35 -9.76
CA ILE A 232 1.07 3.93 -10.03
C ILE A 232 0.13 2.81 -10.48
N GLY A 233 -1.01 2.67 -9.82
CA GLY A 233 -2.05 1.73 -10.22
C GLY A 233 -2.46 1.90 -11.68
N GLY A 234 -2.40 0.81 -12.44
CA GLY A 234 -2.64 0.82 -13.88
C GLY A 234 -1.45 1.28 -14.74
N ALA A 235 -0.27 1.56 -14.16
CA ALA A 235 0.89 1.88 -14.98
C ALA A 235 1.29 0.71 -15.89
N ALA A 236 1.66 1.03 -17.12
CA ALA A 236 2.34 0.14 -18.04
C ALA A 236 3.85 0.42 -18.02
N THR A 237 4.66 -0.34 -18.75
CA THR A 237 6.13 -0.11 -18.79
C THR A 237 6.53 1.19 -19.51
N ASP A 238 5.62 1.80 -20.27
CA ASP A 238 5.66 3.20 -20.71
C ASP A 238 4.26 3.84 -20.61
N GLN A 239 4.13 5.12 -20.92
CA GLN A 239 2.86 5.83 -20.79
C GLN A 239 1.75 5.15 -21.59
N HIS A 240 0.60 4.94 -20.95
CA HIS A 240 -0.61 4.46 -21.61
C HIS A 240 -1.74 5.46 -21.38
N LEU A 241 -2.25 6.06 -22.46
CA LEU A 241 -3.24 7.13 -22.40
C LEU A 241 -2.78 8.26 -21.45
N VAL A 242 -3.54 8.48 -20.37
CA VAL A 242 -3.28 9.50 -19.35
C VAL A 242 -2.52 8.97 -18.14
N VAL A 243 -2.30 7.65 -18.05
CA VAL A 243 -1.60 7.02 -16.93
C VAL A 243 -0.10 7.05 -17.19
N PRO A 244 0.72 7.71 -16.34
CA PRO A 244 2.17 7.67 -16.46
C PRO A 244 2.68 6.24 -16.30
N GLY A 245 3.56 5.81 -17.20
CA GLY A 245 4.20 4.49 -17.13
C GLY A 245 5.51 4.52 -16.37
N LEU A 246 6.18 3.36 -16.34
CA LEU A 246 7.45 3.19 -15.64
C LEU A 246 8.53 4.21 -16.08
N VAL A 247 8.60 4.54 -17.37
CA VAL A 247 9.52 5.58 -17.87
C VAL A 247 9.29 6.91 -17.17
N GLN A 248 8.04 7.36 -17.07
CA GLN A 248 7.68 8.63 -16.42
C GLN A 248 7.91 8.59 -14.91
N GLN A 249 7.71 7.43 -14.28
CA GLN A 249 8.02 7.25 -12.86
C GLN A 249 9.53 7.46 -12.59
N VAL A 250 10.40 6.92 -13.43
CA VAL A 250 11.86 7.11 -13.32
C VAL A 250 12.25 8.57 -13.54
N GLU A 251 11.67 9.25 -14.53
CA GLU A 251 11.94 10.68 -14.75
C GLU A 251 11.43 11.56 -13.60
N SER A 252 10.24 11.27 -13.06
CA SER A 252 9.71 11.95 -11.88
C SER A 252 10.64 11.77 -10.67
N TRP A 253 11.11 10.54 -10.40
CA TRP A 253 12.08 10.29 -9.35
C TRP A 253 13.34 11.14 -9.55
N ARG A 254 13.93 11.17 -10.76
CA ARG A 254 15.10 12.00 -11.06
C ARG A 254 14.86 13.48 -10.76
N ASP A 255 13.66 13.98 -11.06
CA ASP A 255 13.29 15.37 -10.79
C ASP A 255 13.14 15.67 -9.30
N TYR A 256 12.49 14.79 -8.53
CA TYR A 256 12.41 14.95 -7.07
C TYR A 256 13.78 14.90 -6.41
N MET A 257 14.66 13.99 -6.84
CA MET A 257 15.98 13.82 -6.22
C MET A 257 16.90 15.03 -6.39
N LYS A 258 16.63 15.96 -7.32
CA LYS A 258 17.34 17.25 -7.41
C LYS A 258 17.16 18.12 -6.15
N PHE A 259 16.13 17.84 -5.35
CA PHE A 259 15.82 18.56 -4.13
C PHE A 259 16.11 17.79 -2.86
N ALA A 260 16.64 16.56 -2.97
CA ALA A 260 17.01 15.73 -1.83
C ALA A 260 18.49 16.01 -1.47
N PRO A 261 18.78 16.76 -0.38
CA PRO A 261 20.14 17.00 0.04
C PRO A 261 20.85 15.68 0.36
N ASP A 262 22.14 15.61 0.01
CA ASP A 262 23.03 14.49 0.30
C ASP A 262 22.57 13.13 -0.26
N TYR A 263 21.56 13.09 -1.13
CA TYR A 263 21.07 11.86 -1.70
C TYR A 263 22.09 11.20 -2.61
N ARG A 264 22.33 9.90 -2.38
CA ARG A 264 23.25 9.06 -3.17
C ARG A 264 22.47 7.92 -3.80
N PRO A 265 22.21 7.92 -5.12
CA PRO A 265 21.53 6.81 -5.80
C PRO A 265 22.21 5.45 -5.56
N GLY A 266 23.54 5.41 -5.44
CA GLY A 266 24.27 4.19 -5.11
C GLY A 266 23.99 3.57 -3.73
N ASN A 267 23.38 4.33 -2.81
CA ASN A 267 22.95 3.87 -1.47
C ASN A 267 21.47 3.43 -1.45
N THR A 268 20.79 3.40 -2.60
CA THR A 268 19.39 3.02 -2.71
C THR A 268 19.26 1.62 -3.29
N LEU A 269 18.39 0.80 -2.69
CA LEU A 269 17.88 -0.41 -3.35
C LEU A 269 16.67 0.01 -4.19
N PHE A 270 16.79 -0.08 -5.51
CA PHE A 270 15.66 0.13 -6.42
C PHE A 270 14.97 -1.19 -6.70
N ALA A 271 13.68 -1.29 -6.48
CA ALA A 271 12.90 -2.48 -6.81
C ALA A 271 11.90 -2.16 -7.92
N VAL A 272 11.84 -3.01 -8.95
CA VAL A 272 11.03 -2.79 -10.14
C VAL A 272 10.17 -4.01 -10.42
N LEU A 273 8.85 -3.82 -10.43
CA LEU A 273 7.85 -4.82 -10.83
C LEU A 273 6.78 -4.13 -11.69
N ALA A 274 6.77 -4.41 -12.99
CA ALA A 274 5.79 -3.86 -13.94
C ALA A 274 5.59 -4.81 -15.12
N GLY A 275 4.62 -4.49 -15.99
CA GLY A 275 4.34 -5.23 -17.22
C GLY A 275 3.04 -6.03 -17.19
N GLY A 276 2.42 -6.21 -16.02
CA GLY A 276 1.13 -6.89 -15.91
C GLY A 276 0.03 -6.20 -16.70
N ASN A 277 -0.06 -4.86 -16.59
CA ASN A 277 -1.06 -4.09 -17.32
C ASN A 277 -0.83 -4.09 -18.84
N ASP A 278 0.42 -4.12 -19.31
CA ASP A 278 0.76 -4.22 -20.73
C ASP A 278 0.11 -5.45 -21.36
N LEU A 279 0.27 -6.61 -20.71
CA LEU A 279 -0.18 -7.91 -21.24
C LEU A 279 -1.67 -8.18 -20.96
N VAL A 280 -2.17 -7.76 -19.79
CA VAL A 280 -3.55 -8.07 -19.36
C VAL A 280 -4.55 -7.00 -19.77
N SER A 281 -4.16 -5.72 -19.78
CA SER A 281 -5.11 -4.61 -19.86
C SER A 281 -4.98 -3.78 -21.15
N TYR A 282 -3.79 -3.72 -21.75
CA TYR A 282 -3.49 -2.75 -22.82
C TYR A 282 -3.17 -3.37 -24.18
N GLY A 283 -3.18 -4.70 -24.29
CA GLY A 283 -3.00 -5.40 -25.56
C GLY A 283 -1.62 -5.18 -26.19
N ARG A 284 -0.60 -4.92 -25.36
CA ARG A 284 0.79 -4.76 -25.81
C ARG A 284 1.49 -6.10 -25.91
N THR A 285 2.43 -6.21 -26.82
CA THR A 285 3.23 -7.43 -26.95
C THR A 285 4.32 -7.49 -25.87
N PRO A 286 4.80 -8.70 -25.52
CA PRO A 286 5.96 -8.88 -24.65
C PRO A 286 7.17 -8.04 -25.06
N GLU A 287 7.46 -7.94 -26.36
CA GLU A 287 8.60 -7.18 -26.90
C GLU A 287 8.48 -5.69 -26.64
N GLN A 288 7.29 -5.12 -26.82
CA GLN A 288 7.01 -3.71 -26.54
C GLN A 288 7.22 -3.43 -25.05
N ALA A 289 6.61 -4.25 -24.20
CA ALA A 289 6.70 -4.08 -22.75
C ALA A 289 8.15 -4.21 -22.26
N ALA A 290 8.88 -5.21 -22.77
CA ALA A 290 10.28 -5.49 -22.41
C ALA A 290 11.20 -4.35 -22.87
N THR A 291 11.01 -3.84 -24.09
CA THR A 291 11.81 -2.72 -24.62
C THR A 291 11.67 -1.46 -23.75
N ALA A 292 10.45 -1.13 -23.31
CA ALA A 292 10.21 0.00 -22.42
C ALA A 292 10.78 -0.23 -21.01
N MET A 293 10.69 -1.46 -20.47
CA MET A 293 11.34 -1.85 -19.21
C MET A 293 12.86 -1.62 -19.28
N ARG A 294 13.53 -2.11 -20.34
CA ARG A 294 14.97 -1.87 -20.56
C ARG A 294 15.29 -0.38 -20.57
N GLY A 295 14.50 0.43 -21.27
CA GLY A 295 14.70 1.88 -21.31
C GLY A 295 14.63 2.54 -19.93
N SER A 296 13.79 2.03 -19.02
CA SER A 296 13.69 2.51 -17.64
C SER A 296 14.89 2.06 -16.79
N LEU A 297 15.33 0.80 -16.92
CA LEU A 297 16.52 0.28 -16.22
C LEU A 297 17.81 1.00 -16.65
N GLU A 298 17.95 1.29 -17.95
CA GLU A 298 19.08 2.09 -18.48
C GLU A 298 19.12 3.50 -17.90
N ARG A 299 17.95 4.14 -17.73
CA ARG A 299 17.84 5.48 -17.12
C ARG A 299 18.23 5.47 -15.65
N LEU A 300 17.81 4.44 -14.90
CA LEU A 300 18.23 4.25 -13.51
C LEU A 300 19.75 4.09 -13.44
N ALA A 301 20.33 3.18 -14.22
CA ALA A 301 21.76 2.95 -14.23
C ALA A 301 22.55 4.20 -14.66
N ALA A 302 22.07 4.95 -15.65
CA ALA A 302 22.66 6.23 -16.08
C ALA A 302 22.55 7.34 -15.01
N ALA A 303 21.62 7.21 -14.06
CA ALA A 303 21.45 8.10 -12.91
C ALA A 303 22.17 7.59 -11.65
N ASP A 304 23.21 6.78 -11.81
CA ASP A 304 24.04 6.19 -10.74
C ASP A 304 23.27 5.24 -9.79
N ALA A 305 22.14 4.68 -10.23
CA ALA A 305 21.52 3.56 -9.53
C ALA A 305 22.44 2.33 -9.64
N ARG A 306 22.96 1.88 -8.51
CA ARG A 306 23.93 0.76 -8.47
C ARG A 306 23.33 -0.56 -8.03
N ARG A 307 22.13 -0.55 -7.45
CA ARG A 307 21.48 -1.74 -6.87
C ARG A 307 20.04 -1.80 -7.31
N ILE A 308 19.76 -2.70 -8.24
CA ILE A 308 18.43 -2.87 -8.80
C ILE A 308 17.98 -4.31 -8.57
N LEU A 309 16.86 -4.46 -7.87
CA LEU A 309 16.09 -5.69 -7.80
C LEU A 309 15.01 -5.64 -8.90
N LEU A 310 15.18 -6.43 -9.95
CA LEU A 310 14.15 -6.65 -10.95
C LEU A 310 13.32 -7.86 -10.56
N ILE A 311 12.00 -7.72 -10.54
CA ILE A 311 11.09 -8.80 -10.19
C ILE A 311 10.38 -9.23 -11.48
N THR A 312 10.46 -10.52 -11.81
CA THR A 312 9.72 -11.06 -12.96
C THR A 312 8.21 -11.01 -12.71
N LEU A 313 7.42 -11.00 -13.78
CA LEU A 313 5.98 -10.98 -13.66
C LEU A 313 5.47 -12.36 -13.17
N PRO A 314 4.69 -12.43 -12.08
CA PRO A 314 3.96 -13.64 -11.71
C PRO A 314 3.11 -14.14 -12.90
N ASP A 315 2.70 -15.41 -12.92
CA ASP A 315 1.84 -15.91 -13.99
C ASP A 315 0.42 -15.32 -13.91
N VAL A 316 0.25 -14.11 -14.44
CA VAL A 316 -1.02 -13.37 -14.45
C VAL A 316 -2.09 -14.06 -15.29
N SER A 317 -1.73 -15.09 -16.08
CA SER A 317 -2.72 -15.94 -16.77
C SER A 317 -3.61 -16.73 -15.81
N ARG A 318 -3.16 -16.90 -14.56
CA ARG A 318 -3.85 -17.63 -13.50
C ARG A 318 -4.81 -16.76 -12.68
N THR A 319 -4.90 -15.46 -13.01
CA THR A 319 -5.82 -14.54 -12.32
C THR A 319 -7.27 -14.83 -12.70
N PRO A 320 -8.23 -14.62 -11.77
CA PRO A 320 -9.65 -14.84 -12.05
C PRO A 320 -10.16 -14.06 -13.28
N ILE A 321 -9.67 -12.84 -13.50
CA ILE A 321 -10.08 -12.00 -14.64
C ILE A 321 -9.64 -12.57 -15.99
N VAL A 322 -8.43 -13.14 -16.07
CA VAL A 322 -7.93 -13.78 -17.29
C VAL A 322 -8.64 -15.11 -17.54
N ALA A 323 -8.89 -15.88 -16.48
CA ALA A 323 -9.70 -17.09 -16.57
C ALA A 323 -11.11 -16.80 -17.12
N ALA A 324 -11.76 -15.74 -16.62
CA ALA A 324 -13.10 -15.33 -17.06
C ALA A 324 -13.15 -14.86 -18.53
N ARG A 325 -12.06 -14.29 -19.05
CA ARG A 325 -11.94 -13.87 -20.46
C ARG A 325 -11.68 -15.03 -21.41
N GLY A 326 -11.18 -16.15 -20.91
CA GLY A 326 -10.88 -17.34 -21.71
C GLY A 326 -9.57 -17.26 -22.52
N ASP A 327 -8.67 -16.33 -22.21
CA ASP A 327 -7.42 -16.10 -22.93
C ASP A 327 -6.16 -16.51 -22.15
N ALA A 328 -6.31 -17.29 -21.08
CA ALA A 328 -5.22 -17.75 -20.21
C ALA A 328 -4.04 -18.39 -20.98
N ALA A 329 -4.30 -19.24 -21.97
CA ALA A 329 -3.22 -19.87 -22.74
C ALA A 329 -2.35 -18.86 -23.52
N ARG A 330 -2.96 -17.81 -24.07
CA ARG A 330 -2.26 -16.72 -24.77
C ARG A 330 -1.44 -15.90 -23.77
N VAL A 331 -2.07 -15.48 -22.68
CA VAL A 331 -1.41 -14.67 -21.64
C VAL A 331 -0.23 -15.43 -21.01
N ALA A 332 -0.36 -16.74 -20.76
CA ALA A 332 0.72 -17.56 -20.22
C ALA A 332 1.95 -17.60 -21.14
N VAL A 333 1.73 -17.66 -22.45
CA VAL A 333 2.80 -17.55 -23.46
C VAL A 333 3.45 -16.17 -23.41
N GLU A 334 2.65 -15.10 -23.39
CA GLU A 334 3.13 -13.73 -23.33
C GLU A 334 3.94 -13.44 -22.06
N VAL A 335 3.50 -13.92 -20.89
CA VAL A 335 4.22 -13.76 -19.61
C VAL A 335 5.56 -14.48 -19.66
N ARG A 336 5.60 -15.72 -20.16
CA ARG A 336 6.86 -16.48 -20.28
C ARG A 336 7.83 -15.78 -21.22
N ASP A 337 7.35 -15.31 -22.36
CA ASP A 337 8.18 -14.63 -23.36
C ASP A 337 8.69 -13.28 -22.82
N TYR A 338 7.83 -12.53 -22.10
CA TYR A 338 8.21 -11.30 -21.41
C TYR A 338 9.28 -11.55 -20.34
N ASN A 339 9.07 -12.51 -19.45
CA ASN A 339 10.04 -12.84 -18.39
C ASN A 339 11.38 -13.32 -18.95
N ARG A 340 11.38 -14.08 -20.04
CA ARG A 340 12.61 -14.44 -20.75
C ARG A 340 13.35 -13.20 -21.25
N MET A 341 12.63 -12.27 -21.89
CA MET A 341 13.23 -11.01 -22.35
C MET A 341 13.77 -10.18 -21.19
N LEU A 342 13.12 -10.17 -20.02
CA LEU A 342 13.64 -9.49 -18.82
C LEU A 342 15.01 -10.04 -18.41
N VAL A 343 15.19 -11.36 -18.44
CA VAL A 343 16.46 -12.03 -18.14
C VAL A 343 17.53 -11.64 -19.17
N ASP A 344 17.23 -11.78 -20.46
CA ASP A 344 18.17 -11.45 -21.56
C ASP A 344 18.62 -9.97 -21.48
N MET A 345 17.69 -9.05 -21.20
CA MET A 345 18.00 -7.62 -21.08
C MET A 345 18.82 -7.31 -19.82
N ALA A 346 18.53 -7.97 -18.70
CA ALA A 346 19.30 -7.78 -17.47
C ALA A 346 20.75 -8.27 -17.63
N GLU A 347 20.97 -9.39 -18.33
CA GLU A 347 22.32 -9.86 -18.69
C GLU A 347 23.06 -8.84 -19.56
N ALA A 348 22.40 -8.29 -20.58
CA ALA A 348 22.99 -7.25 -21.43
C ALA A 348 23.36 -5.99 -20.63
N LEU A 349 22.53 -5.57 -19.66
CA LEU A 349 22.83 -4.42 -18.80
C LEU A 349 24.00 -4.70 -17.85
N ARG A 350 24.05 -5.90 -17.24
CA ARG A 350 25.19 -6.31 -16.42
C ARG A 350 26.51 -6.27 -17.20
N LEU A 351 26.51 -6.74 -18.44
CA LEU A 351 27.68 -6.66 -19.32
C LEU A 351 28.07 -5.22 -19.66
N ARG A 352 27.08 -4.35 -19.92
CA ARG A 352 27.31 -2.95 -20.27
C ARG A 352 27.87 -2.11 -19.13
N TYR A 353 27.35 -2.30 -17.91
CA TYR A 353 27.71 -1.46 -16.75
C TYR A 353 28.76 -2.12 -15.82
N GLY A 354 29.03 -3.42 -16.01
CA GLY A 354 30.02 -4.17 -15.26
C GLY A 354 29.79 -4.09 -13.75
N ALA A 355 30.88 -3.96 -13.00
CA ALA A 355 30.86 -3.86 -11.53
C ALA A 355 30.14 -2.62 -10.98
N THR A 356 29.76 -1.65 -11.83
CA THR A 356 29.03 -0.44 -11.39
C THR A 356 27.57 -0.75 -11.06
N LEU A 357 26.98 -1.75 -11.72
CA LEU A 357 25.57 -2.11 -11.58
C LEU A 357 25.41 -3.53 -11.05
N GLN A 358 24.93 -3.63 -9.82
CA GLN A 358 24.38 -4.84 -9.27
C GLN A 358 22.88 -4.90 -9.58
N LEU A 359 22.55 -5.52 -10.71
CA LEU A 359 21.17 -5.84 -11.11
C LEU A 359 20.91 -7.29 -10.74
N GLU A 360 19.93 -7.58 -9.90
CA GLU A 360 19.54 -8.94 -9.50
C GLU A 360 18.09 -9.21 -9.87
N ILE A 361 17.80 -10.43 -10.33
CA ILE A 361 16.46 -10.83 -10.75
C ILE A 361 15.88 -11.77 -9.72
N PHE A 362 14.74 -11.40 -9.14
CA PHE A 362 13.93 -12.31 -8.35
C PHE A 362 12.84 -12.95 -9.22
N ASP A 363 12.78 -14.28 -9.19
CA ASP A 363 11.81 -15.07 -9.95
C ASP A 363 10.47 -15.20 -9.21
N ALA A 364 9.65 -14.15 -9.28
CA ALA A 364 8.30 -14.20 -8.71
C ALA A 364 7.36 -15.12 -9.52
N ASN A 365 7.66 -15.40 -10.79
CA ASN A 365 6.92 -16.37 -11.58
C ASN A 365 7.03 -17.77 -10.97
N ALA A 366 8.25 -18.24 -10.70
CA ALA A 366 8.50 -19.54 -10.08
C ALA A 366 7.90 -19.63 -8.66
N MET A 367 7.99 -18.55 -7.87
CA MET A 367 7.37 -18.51 -6.54
C MET A 367 5.83 -18.61 -6.63
N PHE A 368 5.21 -17.88 -7.54
CA PHE A 368 3.77 -17.92 -7.73
C PHE A 368 3.28 -19.30 -8.17
N ASP A 369 4.05 -19.93 -9.05
CA ASP A 369 3.86 -21.30 -9.47
C ASP A 369 3.93 -22.31 -8.30
N ASP A 370 4.83 -22.09 -7.34
CA ASP A 370 4.93 -22.92 -6.14
C ASP A 370 3.72 -22.74 -5.20
N LEU A 371 3.25 -21.49 -5.02
CA LEU A 371 2.01 -21.20 -4.28
C LEU A 371 0.80 -21.94 -4.87
N LEU A 372 0.70 -21.96 -6.21
CA LEU A 372 -0.39 -22.63 -6.92
C LEU A 372 -0.31 -24.15 -6.84
N ARG A 373 0.89 -24.73 -6.81
CA ARG A 373 1.10 -26.19 -6.73
C ARG A 373 1.00 -26.72 -5.31
N HIS A 374 1.36 -25.91 -4.31
CA HIS A 374 1.46 -26.32 -2.91
C HIS A 374 0.72 -25.37 -1.94
N PRO A 375 -0.54 -24.97 -2.20
CA PRO A 375 -1.21 -23.89 -1.46
C PRO A 375 -1.32 -24.15 0.04
N ALA A 376 -1.52 -25.41 0.45
CA ALA A 376 -1.61 -25.79 1.85
C ALA A 376 -0.31 -25.54 2.65
N GLN A 377 0.87 -25.56 2.01
CA GLN A 377 2.14 -25.22 2.68
C GLN A 377 2.22 -23.75 3.07
N TYR A 378 1.39 -22.92 2.43
CA TYR A 378 1.33 -21.48 2.61
C TYR A 378 0.06 -21.03 3.34
N GLY A 379 -0.75 -21.97 3.84
CA GLY A 379 -2.03 -21.67 4.50
C GLY A 379 -3.12 -21.17 3.56
N LEU A 380 -2.99 -21.42 2.26
CA LEU A 380 -3.97 -21.04 1.24
C LEU A 380 -4.93 -22.21 0.96
N ASP A 381 -6.21 -21.89 0.90
CA ASP A 381 -7.31 -22.81 0.58
C ASP A 381 -7.83 -22.59 -0.85
N ASP A 382 -7.96 -21.33 -1.26
CA ASP A 382 -8.49 -20.97 -2.58
C ASP A 382 -7.47 -20.11 -3.34
N THR A 383 -6.93 -20.70 -4.40
CA THR A 383 -6.01 -20.03 -5.32
C THR A 383 -6.62 -19.78 -6.70
N THR A 384 -7.93 -19.97 -6.86
CA THR A 384 -8.62 -19.88 -8.14
C THR A 384 -9.63 -18.75 -8.17
N HIS A 385 -10.35 -18.54 -7.07
CA HIS A 385 -11.32 -17.45 -6.93
C HIS A 385 -10.73 -16.28 -6.13
N SER A 386 -11.27 -15.09 -6.37
CA SER A 386 -11.00 -13.91 -5.54
C SER A 386 -11.86 -13.91 -4.29
N CYS A 387 -11.37 -13.43 -3.14
CA CYS A 387 -12.21 -13.28 -1.95
C CYS A 387 -13.43 -12.37 -2.19
N LEU A 388 -13.26 -11.26 -2.92
CA LEU A 388 -14.38 -10.41 -3.35
C LEU A 388 -15.25 -11.13 -4.38
N ASP A 389 -16.57 -10.95 -4.28
CA ASP A 389 -17.55 -11.52 -5.20
C ASP A 389 -17.77 -10.61 -6.43
N ILE A 390 -16.85 -10.70 -7.39
CA ILE A 390 -16.86 -9.88 -8.60
C ILE A 390 -17.29 -10.75 -9.79
N GLN A 391 -18.55 -10.62 -10.19
CA GLN A 391 -19.13 -11.41 -11.29
C GLN A 391 -18.66 -10.94 -12.68
N ASN A 392 -18.56 -9.63 -12.88
CA ASN A 392 -18.19 -9.01 -14.16
C ASN A 392 -17.02 -8.03 -13.95
N PRO A 393 -15.78 -8.53 -13.83
CA PRO A 393 -14.63 -7.69 -13.54
C PRO A 393 -14.35 -6.71 -14.69
N SER A 394 -14.20 -5.42 -14.35
CA SER A 394 -13.85 -4.35 -15.28
C SER A 394 -13.06 -3.26 -14.56
N ALA A 395 -12.55 -2.26 -15.30
CA ALA A 395 -11.93 -1.09 -14.66
C ALA A 395 -12.90 -0.35 -13.71
N ALA A 396 -14.21 -0.38 -13.98
CA ALA A 396 -15.22 0.25 -13.12
C ALA A 396 -15.42 -0.49 -11.79
N THR A 397 -15.02 -1.76 -11.68
CA THR A 397 -15.09 -2.53 -10.43
C THR A 397 -14.34 -1.84 -9.29
N TYR A 398 -13.21 -1.21 -9.58
CA TYR A 398 -12.39 -0.52 -8.57
C TYR A 398 -12.98 0.81 -8.10
N LEU A 399 -14.06 1.30 -8.68
CA LEU A 399 -14.72 2.56 -8.30
C LEU A 399 -15.90 2.35 -7.34
N SER A 400 -16.42 1.12 -7.24
CA SER A 400 -17.56 0.79 -6.39
C SER A 400 -17.19 -0.20 -5.29
N ALA A 401 -17.91 -0.12 -4.18
CA ALA A 401 -17.78 -1.09 -3.10
C ALA A 401 -18.18 -2.49 -3.59
N GLN A 402 -17.42 -3.48 -3.18
CA GLN A 402 -17.60 -4.90 -3.42
C GLN A 402 -17.84 -5.62 -2.09
N THR A 403 -18.55 -6.74 -2.15
CA THR A 403 -18.77 -7.61 -0.99
C THR A 403 -17.91 -8.87 -1.09
N PRO A 404 -17.37 -9.39 0.02
CA PRO A 404 -16.78 -10.71 0.04
C PRO A 404 -17.78 -11.78 -0.40
N ARG A 405 -17.29 -12.83 -1.07
CA ARG A 405 -18.12 -14.00 -1.38
C ARG A 405 -18.42 -14.81 -0.13
N ALA A 406 -19.50 -15.58 -0.15
CA ALA A 406 -19.91 -16.41 0.97
C ALA A 406 -18.86 -17.44 1.42
N SER A 407 -17.99 -17.89 0.51
CA SER A 407 -16.89 -18.82 0.81
C SER A 407 -15.62 -18.13 1.32
N CYS A 408 -15.59 -16.80 1.42
CA CYS A 408 -14.47 -16.06 2.00
C CYS A 408 -14.82 -15.63 3.42
N ASP A 409 -14.62 -16.55 4.37
CA ASP A 409 -14.72 -16.30 5.81
C ASP A 409 -13.40 -15.77 6.40
N ASP A 410 -12.27 -16.16 5.82
CA ASP A 410 -10.94 -15.62 6.13
C ASP A 410 -10.16 -15.29 4.84
N PRO A 411 -9.93 -13.99 4.54
CA PRO A 411 -9.21 -13.60 3.33
C PRO A 411 -7.73 -13.98 3.38
N ALA A 412 -7.16 -14.32 4.53
CA ALA A 412 -5.77 -14.79 4.62
C ALA A 412 -5.58 -16.16 3.95
N ARG A 413 -6.67 -16.91 3.74
CA ARG A 413 -6.66 -18.23 3.08
C ARG A 413 -6.90 -18.15 1.57
N PHE A 414 -7.10 -16.95 1.04
CA PHE A 414 -7.28 -16.70 -0.39
C PHE A 414 -5.98 -16.17 -0.98
N LEU A 415 -5.63 -16.66 -2.17
CA LEU A 415 -4.52 -16.07 -2.92
C LEU A 415 -4.89 -14.68 -3.44
N PHE A 416 -6.10 -14.55 -4.00
CA PHE A 416 -6.59 -13.35 -4.67
C PHE A 416 -7.58 -12.58 -3.81
N TRP A 417 -7.39 -11.26 -3.69
CA TRP A 417 -8.36 -10.39 -3.03
C TRP A 417 -9.50 -10.02 -3.98
N ASP A 418 -9.14 -9.50 -5.15
CA ASP A 418 -10.05 -9.19 -6.25
C ASP A 418 -9.72 -10.05 -7.48
N ALA A 419 -10.38 -9.80 -8.61
CA ALA A 419 -10.23 -10.64 -9.80
C ALA A 419 -8.82 -10.58 -10.45
N LEU A 420 -7.94 -9.69 -10.01
CA LEU A 420 -6.59 -9.49 -10.55
C LEU A 420 -5.50 -9.53 -9.47
N HIS A 421 -5.74 -8.91 -8.32
CA HIS A 421 -4.71 -8.64 -7.33
C HIS A 421 -4.69 -9.63 -6.17
N PRO A 422 -3.49 -9.95 -5.65
CA PRO A 422 -3.33 -10.84 -4.52
C PRO A 422 -3.82 -10.23 -3.20
N THR A 423 -4.13 -11.09 -2.24
CA THR A 423 -4.36 -10.69 -0.84
C THR A 423 -3.07 -10.19 -0.19
N THR A 424 -3.22 -9.46 0.91
CA THR A 424 -2.09 -8.96 1.69
C THR A 424 -1.23 -10.10 2.26
N THR A 425 -1.83 -11.27 2.54
CA THR A 425 -1.10 -12.49 2.92
C THR A 425 -0.17 -12.96 1.81
N THR A 426 -0.67 -13.03 0.57
CA THR A 426 0.15 -13.38 -0.59
C THR A 426 1.26 -12.36 -0.84
N HIS A 427 0.99 -11.07 -0.62
CA HIS A 427 2.02 -10.03 -0.65
C HIS A 427 3.09 -10.21 0.44
N ALA A 428 2.71 -10.60 1.65
CA ALA A 428 3.65 -10.87 2.75
C ALA A 428 4.54 -12.08 2.44
N LEU A 429 3.98 -13.16 1.88
CA LEU A 429 4.73 -14.34 1.44
C LEU A 429 5.76 -13.97 0.35
N LEU A 430 5.38 -13.12 -0.60
CA LEU A 430 6.29 -12.62 -1.64
C LEU A 430 7.43 -11.81 -1.03
N ALA A 431 7.11 -10.91 -0.09
CA ALA A 431 8.09 -10.09 0.58
C ALA A 431 9.10 -10.91 1.41
N GLU A 432 8.65 -11.98 2.08
CA GLU A 432 9.53 -12.87 2.85
C GLU A 432 10.60 -13.50 1.95
N ARG A 433 10.19 -14.04 0.80
CA ARG A 433 11.11 -14.65 -0.17
C ARG A 433 12.05 -13.63 -0.78
N ILE A 434 11.55 -12.44 -1.13
CA ILE A 434 12.39 -11.35 -1.64
C ILE A 434 13.38 -10.87 -0.57
N ALA A 435 12.98 -10.74 0.69
CA ALA A 435 13.86 -10.30 1.76
C ALA A 435 15.03 -11.27 1.96
N SER A 436 14.77 -12.59 1.91
CA SER A 436 15.83 -13.60 1.93
C SER A 436 16.79 -13.43 0.74
N PHE A 437 16.24 -13.30 -0.47
CA PHE A 437 17.02 -13.10 -1.69
C PHE A 437 17.87 -11.83 -1.64
N VAL A 438 17.30 -10.71 -1.16
CA VAL A 438 18.01 -9.42 -1.07
C VAL A 438 19.20 -9.53 -0.12
N ARG A 439 19.02 -10.14 1.05
CA ARG A 439 20.10 -10.32 2.03
C ARG A 439 21.23 -11.22 1.50
N GLU A 440 20.89 -12.23 0.71
CA GLU A 440 21.87 -13.11 0.06
C GLU A 440 22.63 -12.38 -1.06
N ARG A 441 21.91 -11.67 -1.94
CA ARG A 441 22.49 -11.15 -3.19
C ARG A 441 23.08 -9.76 -3.07
N PHE A 442 22.57 -8.91 -2.18
CA PHE A 442 23.07 -7.54 -1.97
C PHE A 442 23.93 -7.40 -0.70
N SER A 443 24.56 -8.49 -0.26
CA SER A 443 25.29 -8.60 1.02
C SER A 443 26.35 -7.51 1.25
N ASP A 444 27.05 -7.07 0.21
CA ASP A 444 28.07 -6.02 0.30
C ASP A 444 27.49 -4.65 0.70
N GLY A 445 26.22 -4.42 0.38
CA GLY A 445 25.47 -3.23 0.77
C GLY A 445 24.77 -3.35 2.13
N TRP A 446 24.83 -4.52 2.78
CA TRP A 446 24.00 -4.87 3.94
C TRP A 446 24.76 -5.03 5.26
N ARG A 447 26.02 -4.55 5.36
CA ARG A 447 26.83 -4.69 6.59
C ARG A 447 25.99 -4.32 7.80
N GLN A 448 25.59 -5.35 8.56
CA GLN A 448 24.75 -5.21 9.73
C GLN A 448 25.44 -4.23 10.66
N VAL A 449 24.73 -3.17 11.08
CA VAL A 449 25.03 -2.59 12.39
C VAL A 449 24.67 -3.72 13.34
N ALA A 450 25.67 -4.50 13.76
CA ALA A 450 25.54 -5.35 14.91
C ALA A 450 24.98 -4.46 16.03
N ALA A 451 23.83 -4.84 16.57
CA ALA A 451 23.21 -4.15 17.69
C ALA A 451 24.28 -3.90 18.77
N GLN A 452 24.51 -2.62 19.10
CA GLN A 452 25.18 -2.23 20.33
C GLN A 452 24.13 -2.07 21.42
#